data_AF-A0A7S0XGE8-F1
#
_entry.id   AF-A0A7S0XGE8-F1
#
_cell.length_a   1.000
_cell.length_b   1.000
_cell.length_c   1.000
_cell.angle_alpha   90.00
_cell.angle_beta   90.00
_cell.angle_gamma   90.00
#
_symmetry.space_group_name_H-M   'P 1'
#
loop_
_entity.id
_entity.type
_entity.pdbx_description
1 polymer ?
#
loop_
_entity_poly.entity_id
_entity_poly.type
_entity_poly.pdbx_seq_one_letter_code
_entity_poly.pdbx_strand_id
1 'polypeptide(L)'
;MGQQSFEPTSRLGGQGSSYEKGQQSSFGLSVDTNLQEKQAEVKDEVVAGNIRTLVLGSSFGRTLAREITASGENAHLIMSSAGEGQHVTKPLLEVNDVPAIHYWVRALKHCPRLAPSHRTTHVLCNQDNVDEFQSWTRDPLKSSGFDARNLINNGVSSSMPRTGIARDVLFAIENALGCDNHLMIIDGDYLPEPDFNLNRIVEHSIVRGKDTLTYVTLAPEMGADVRDHVVIDLERSPGGRPPANPRVLNVHPYPQSAGAREPTAMGPVLFLRRTSLPLVRQFFAEVEPGLPSDVPYHHLMGHLVAFMHSKVDFYALEVKYVFSIKSLDAFLYADAMFEFHAQEKDRLANKYKAGDTDSTLGTSQADIRKQMIQKQFDKEAERFGDVRNKAISGEIDLDVLLPKFNERYASSLHVKLAGERDSSVPERFADASSFRHKPVTQHACYVTSNNRYGVKQAGQQEMPMRWHGVKGDFTSGFRGAMYHNTGFVSSATTSKVHRNLDDF
;
A
#
# COMPACT_ATOMS: atom_id res chain seq x y z
N MET A 1 77.70 6.26 38.84
CA MET A 1 78.21 5.00 38.25
C MET A 1 77.47 4.84 36.93
N GLY A 2 77.94 5.37 35.80
CA GLY A 2 79.11 5.01 35.00
C GLY A 2 78.56 4.81 33.57
N GLN A 3 78.52 5.87 32.76
CA GLN A 3 79.38 6.15 31.58
C GLN A 3 78.88 5.48 30.29
N GLN A 4 78.39 6.30 29.34
CA GLN A 4 79.01 6.65 28.03
C GLN A 4 78.68 5.61 26.94
N SER A 5 78.35 5.93 25.68
CA SER A 5 79.12 6.75 24.72
C SER A 5 78.32 6.91 23.39
N PHE A 6 78.22 8.13 22.84
CA PHE A 6 78.87 8.63 21.59
C PHE A 6 78.05 8.56 20.28
N GLU A 7 77.83 9.75 19.67
CA GLU A 7 77.50 9.97 18.26
C GLU A 7 78.74 9.79 17.35
N PRO A 8 78.57 9.76 16.00
CA PRO A 8 79.09 10.91 15.25
C PRO A 8 78.32 11.33 13.98
N THR A 9 78.45 12.63 13.72
CA THR A 9 78.13 13.45 12.53
C THR A 9 79.02 13.20 11.30
N SER A 10 78.51 13.51 10.08
CA SER A 10 79.28 14.17 9.00
C SER A 10 78.34 14.65 7.86
N ARG A 11 78.26 15.98 7.57
CA ARG A 11 78.93 16.72 6.45
C ARG A 11 78.20 16.58 5.10
N LEU A 12 78.05 17.57 4.20
CA LEU A 12 78.72 18.86 3.96
C LEU A 12 77.92 19.68 2.91
N GLY A 13 77.93 21.02 3.05
CA GLY A 13 78.11 22.02 1.98
C GLY A 13 76.93 22.28 1.03
N GLY A 14 76.68 23.50 0.55
CA GLY A 14 77.34 24.80 0.72
C GLY A 14 76.67 25.81 -0.21
N GLN A 15 76.63 27.07 0.23
CA GLN A 15 76.72 28.35 -0.53
C GLN A 15 76.13 28.42 -1.96
N GLY A 16 75.33 29.40 -2.37
CA GLY A 16 74.93 30.67 -1.76
C GLY A 16 74.37 31.63 -2.83
N SER A 17 73.76 32.73 -2.37
CA SER A 17 73.54 34.02 -3.07
C SER A 17 72.59 34.01 -4.29
N SER A 18 71.62 34.91 -4.50
CA SER A 18 71.21 36.17 -3.87
C SER A 18 69.97 36.73 -4.62
N TYR A 19 69.36 37.75 -4.02
CA TYR A 19 68.49 38.81 -4.57
C TYR A 19 66.96 38.69 -4.47
N GLU A 20 66.46 39.38 -3.44
CA GLU A 20 65.53 40.53 -3.48
C GLU A 20 64.01 40.39 -3.66
N LYS A 21 63.34 41.18 -2.80
CA LYS A 21 61.94 41.69 -2.81
C LYS A 21 60.89 40.64 -2.49
N GLY A 22 59.92 40.87 -1.62
CA GLY A 22 59.39 42.09 -1.02
C GLY A 22 57.94 41.73 -0.66
N GLN A 23 57.51 42.10 0.55
CA GLN A 23 56.19 41.77 1.12
C GLN A 23 55.01 41.96 0.16
N GLN A 24 54.10 40.99 0.09
CA GLN A 24 52.69 41.24 -0.13
C GLN A 24 51.79 40.10 0.39
N SER A 25 50.70 40.53 0.99
CA SER A 25 49.59 39.85 1.66
C SER A 25 49.12 38.50 1.10
N SER A 26 48.95 37.52 1.99
CA SER A 26 48.15 36.31 1.75
C SER A 26 46.66 36.60 2.00
N PHE A 27 45.98 37.12 0.97
CA PHE A 27 44.53 37.03 0.83
C PHE A 27 44.26 36.07 -0.34
N GLY A 28 43.70 34.89 -0.07
CA GLY A 28 43.23 34.00 -1.13
C GLY A 28 43.45 32.52 -0.86
N LEU A 29 42.73 31.92 0.10
CA LEU A 29 42.52 30.47 0.21
C LEU A 29 41.16 30.15 0.89
N SER A 30 40.09 30.80 0.45
CA SER A 30 38.72 30.52 0.97
C SER A 30 37.62 30.61 -0.10
N VAL A 31 37.97 30.77 -1.37
CA VAL A 31 36.99 30.93 -2.47
C VAL A 31 36.84 29.64 -3.28
N ASP A 32 37.85 28.76 -3.31
CA ASP A 32 37.85 27.57 -4.16
C ASP A 32 37.03 26.39 -3.60
N THR A 33 36.91 26.25 -2.28
CA THR A 33 36.06 25.22 -1.66
C THR A 33 34.57 25.49 -1.89
N ASN A 34 34.13 26.74 -1.81
CA ASN A 34 32.76 27.15 -2.11
C ASN A 34 32.42 27.03 -3.61
N LEU A 35 33.41 27.17 -4.49
CA LEU A 35 33.24 26.97 -5.94
C LEU A 35 33.23 25.49 -6.31
N GLN A 36 33.98 24.64 -5.61
CA GLN A 36 33.92 23.19 -5.81
C GLN A 36 32.64 22.57 -5.25
N GLU A 37 32.15 23.02 -4.10
CA GLU A 37 30.82 22.61 -3.59
C GLU A 37 29.71 23.10 -4.52
N LYS A 38 29.74 24.35 -5.00
CA LYS A 38 28.79 24.82 -6.02
C LYS A 38 28.93 24.10 -7.36
N GLN A 39 30.12 23.72 -7.80
CA GLN A 39 30.29 22.97 -9.04
C GLN A 39 29.87 21.50 -8.90
N ALA A 40 29.97 20.91 -7.72
CA ALA A 40 29.43 19.59 -7.41
C ALA A 40 27.88 19.65 -7.33
N GLU A 41 27.33 20.67 -6.68
CA GLU A 41 25.88 20.90 -6.60
C GLU A 41 25.28 21.21 -7.99
N VAL A 42 25.98 21.97 -8.84
CA VAL A 42 25.60 22.25 -10.24
C VAL A 42 25.79 21.03 -11.15
N LYS A 43 26.75 20.13 -10.88
CA LYS A 43 26.90 18.88 -11.65
C LYS A 43 25.89 17.81 -11.25
N ASP A 44 25.48 17.75 -9.99
CA ASP A 44 24.37 16.88 -9.54
C ASP A 44 23.01 17.41 -10.04
N GLU A 45 22.85 18.74 -10.18
CA GLU A 45 21.67 19.36 -10.83
C GLU A 45 21.52 18.97 -12.31
N VAL A 46 22.62 18.64 -13.02
CA VAL A 46 22.58 18.29 -14.45
C VAL A 46 22.15 16.83 -14.69
N VAL A 47 22.14 15.97 -13.66
CA VAL A 47 21.80 14.54 -13.79
C VAL A 47 20.58 14.11 -12.97
N ALA A 48 20.11 14.94 -12.03
CA ALA A 48 18.72 14.92 -11.57
C ALA A 48 17.82 15.24 -12.77
N GLY A 49 17.53 14.22 -13.58
CA GLY A 49 16.85 14.36 -14.85
C GLY A 49 15.58 15.16 -14.65
N ASN A 50 15.31 16.11 -15.54
CA ASN A 50 14.12 16.97 -15.62
C ASN A 50 12.81 16.16 -15.45
N ILE A 51 12.50 15.68 -14.25
CA ILE A 51 11.39 14.80 -13.92
C ILE A 51 10.74 15.40 -12.70
N ARG A 52 9.48 15.79 -12.85
CA ARG A 52 8.60 16.14 -11.74
C ARG A 52 7.72 14.94 -11.44
N THR A 53 7.47 14.70 -10.16
CA THR A 53 6.54 13.67 -9.71
C THR A 53 5.29 14.35 -9.17
N LEU A 54 4.12 13.83 -9.53
CA LEU A 54 2.81 14.25 -9.06
C LEU A 54 2.09 13.05 -8.44
N VAL A 55 1.86 13.09 -7.13
CA VAL A 55 1.01 12.12 -6.43
C VAL A 55 -0.40 12.71 -6.33
N LEU A 56 -1.38 11.97 -6.83
CA LEU A 56 -2.78 12.39 -6.87
C LEU A 56 -3.49 12.00 -5.57
N GLY A 57 -3.93 12.99 -4.80
CA GLY A 57 -4.66 12.85 -3.55
C GLY A 57 -5.95 13.69 -3.47
N SER A 58 -6.52 14.02 -4.63
CA SER A 58 -7.74 14.85 -4.78
C SER A 58 -9.05 14.07 -4.62
N SER A 59 -9.00 12.76 -4.34
CA SER A 59 -10.18 11.92 -4.13
C SER A 59 -10.96 12.41 -2.90
N PHE A 60 -12.26 12.71 -3.04
CA PHE A 60 -13.11 13.14 -1.92
C PHE A 60 -13.42 12.01 -0.91
N GLY A 61 -13.09 10.75 -1.20
CA GLY A 61 -13.34 9.64 -0.26
C GLY A 61 -14.79 9.38 0.16
N ARG A 62 -15.80 10.07 -0.40
CA ARG A 62 -17.21 9.98 0.05
C ARG A 62 -17.80 8.57 -0.01
N THR A 63 -17.47 7.79 -1.02
CA THR A 63 -17.96 6.40 -1.12
C THR A 63 -17.44 5.57 0.03
N LEU A 64 -16.14 5.66 0.30
CA LEU A 64 -15.50 4.99 1.44
C LEU A 64 -16.05 5.49 2.78
N ALA A 65 -16.25 6.80 2.94
CA ALA A 65 -16.87 7.38 4.13
C ALA A 65 -18.29 6.81 4.37
N ARG A 66 -19.09 6.66 3.30
CA ARG A 66 -20.42 6.04 3.39
C ARG A 66 -20.37 4.57 3.77
N GLU A 67 -19.41 3.82 3.22
CA GLU A 67 -19.20 2.41 3.56
C GLU A 67 -18.82 2.24 5.04
N ILE A 68 -17.92 3.09 5.55
CA ILE A 68 -17.53 3.12 6.97
C ILE A 68 -18.73 3.48 7.86
N THR A 69 -19.48 4.52 7.50
CA THR A 69 -20.68 4.90 8.26
C THR A 69 -21.74 3.79 8.23
N ALA A 70 -21.88 3.07 7.11
CA ALA A 70 -22.84 1.98 6.97
C ALA A 70 -22.42 0.71 7.74
N SER A 71 -21.12 0.44 7.87
CA SER A 71 -20.63 -0.72 8.64
C SER A 71 -20.78 -0.52 10.15
N GLY A 72 -20.76 0.73 10.62
CA GLY A 72 -20.78 1.07 12.05
C GLY A 72 -19.45 0.81 12.77
N GLU A 73 -18.44 0.33 12.04
CA GLU A 73 -17.08 0.08 12.52
C GLU A 73 -16.12 1.07 11.84
N ASN A 74 -14.93 1.30 12.41
CA ASN A 74 -13.89 2.15 11.83
C ASN A 74 -14.27 3.62 11.62
N ALA A 75 -15.23 4.15 12.38
CA ALA A 75 -15.64 5.56 12.31
C ALA A 75 -14.47 6.56 12.54
N HIS A 76 -13.40 6.13 13.20
CA HIS A 76 -12.18 6.91 13.40
C HIS A 76 -11.41 7.20 12.10
N LEU A 77 -11.70 6.51 11.00
CA LEU A 77 -11.10 6.74 9.67
C LEU A 77 -11.75 7.93 8.94
N ILE A 78 -12.93 8.39 9.38
CA ILE A 78 -13.61 9.55 8.80
C ILE A 78 -12.96 10.81 9.37
N MET A 79 -12.41 11.67 8.50
CA MET A 79 -11.61 12.83 8.90
C MET A 79 -12.41 14.14 9.06
N SER A 80 -13.67 14.16 8.60
CA SER A 80 -14.53 15.34 8.69
C SER A 80 -15.03 15.63 10.11
N SER A 81 -15.14 16.92 10.45
CA SER A 81 -15.83 17.38 11.65
C SER A 81 -17.33 17.04 11.61
N ALA A 82 -17.98 16.87 12.77
CA ALA A 82 -19.43 16.71 12.84
C ALA A 82 -20.15 17.94 12.24
N GLY A 83 -20.86 17.75 11.12
CA GLY A 83 -21.58 18.81 10.39
C GLY A 83 -21.00 19.16 9.01
N GLU A 84 -19.78 18.71 8.71
CA GLU A 84 -19.18 18.77 7.37
C GLU A 84 -19.55 17.51 6.57
N GLY A 85 -19.45 17.58 5.25
CA GLY A 85 -19.71 16.41 4.40
C GLY A 85 -18.67 15.32 4.69
N GLN A 86 -19.10 14.15 5.18
CA GLN A 86 -18.20 13.06 5.52
C GLN A 86 -17.27 12.68 4.36
N HIS A 87 -15.96 12.71 4.62
CA HIS A 87 -14.92 12.33 3.66
C HIS A 87 -13.80 11.54 4.33
N VAL A 88 -12.98 10.93 3.46
CA VAL A 88 -11.79 10.17 3.84
C VAL A 88 -10.67 10.56 2.89
N THR A 89 -9.57 11.08 3.42
CA THR A 89 -8.38 11.35 2.61
C THR A 89 -7.57 10.08 2.44
N LYS A 90 -7.91 9.32 1.40
CA LYS A 90 -7.36 7.99 1.14
C LYS A 90 -5.83 7.91 1.21
N PRO A 91 -5.05 8.82 0.59
CA PRO A 91 -3.59 8.74 0.69
C PRO A 91 -3.03 8.93 2.11
N LEU A 92 -3.83 9.47 3.04
CA LEU A 92 -3.47 9.65 4.45
C LEU A 92 -4.05 8.57 5.36
N LEU A 93 -4.78 7.58 4.82
CA LEU A 93 -5.18 6.40 5.58
C LEU A 93 -3.96 5.63 6.04
N GLU A 94 -3.95 5.25 7.31
CA GLU A 94 -2.87 4.45 7.89
C GLU A 94 -3.07 2.98 7.49
N VAL A 95 -2.04 2.42 6.83
CA VAL A 95 -1.94 1.01 6.47
C VAL A 95 -0.73 0.46 7.19
N ASN A 96 -0.98 -0.44 8.15
CA ASN A 96 0.00 -0.92 9.12
C ASN A 96 0.71 0.26 9.83
N ASP A 97 -0.09 1.13 10.46
CA ASP A 97 0.33 2.34 11.20
C ASP A 97 1.15 3.37 10.39
N VAL A 98 1.10 3.27 9.06
CA VAL A 98 1.86 4.15 8.14
C VAL A 98 0.91 4.75 7.10
N PRO A 99 0.85 6.09 6.93
CA PRO A 99 0.02 6.71 5.90
C PRO A 99 0.30 6.15 4.51
N ALA A 100 -0.74 5.85 3.72
CA ALA A 100 -0.60 5.19 2.43
C ALA A 100 0.39 5.91 1.48
N ILE A 101 0.38 7.24 1.47
CA ILE A 101 1.29 8.08 0.67
C ILE A 101 2.77 7.85 1.00
N HIS A 102 3.10 7.39 2.21
CA HIS A 102 4.49 7.13 2.60
C HIS A 102 5.15 6.01 1.81
N TYR A 103 4.40 5.00 1.42
CA TYR A 103 4.94 3.91 0.60
C TYR A 103 5.46 4.46 -0.73
N TRP A 104 4.75 5.43 -1.32
CA TRP A 104 5.21 6.16 -2.51
C TRP A 104 6.37 7.09 -2.22
N VAL A 105 6.30 7.93 -1.17
CA VAL A 105 7.38 8.88 -0.83
C VAL A 105 8.70 8.14 -0.55
N ARG A 106 8.62 6.98 0.12
CA ARG A 106 9.79 6.12 0.37
C ARG A 106 10.35 5.55 -0.93
N ALA A 107 9.50 5.02 -1.81
CA ALA A 107 9.92 4.53 -3.13
C ALA A 107 10.59 5.65 -3.96
N LEU A 108 10.08 6.88 -3.88
CA LEU A 108 10.63 8.06 -4.57
C LEU A 108 12.01 8.46 -4.03
N LYS A 109 12.19 8.43 -2.70
CA LYS A 109 13.48 8.71 -2.06
C LYS A 109 14.57 7.71 -2.45
N HIS A 110 14.19 6.45 -2.66
CA HIS A 110 15.11 5.41 -3.09
C HIS A 110 15.39 5.42 -4.59
N CYS A 111 14.88 6.41 -5.33
CA CYS A 111 15.14 6.60 -6.75
C CYS A 111 16.20 7.70 -7.00
N PRO A 112 17.46 7.35 -7.36
CA PRO A 112 18.52 8.35 -7.51
C PRO A 112 18.23 9.42 -8.57
N ARG A 113 17.51 9.07 -9.63
CA ARG A 113 17.11 10.01 -10.70
C ARG A 113 16.13 11.09 -10.26
N LEU A 114 15.45 10.87 -9.14
CA LEU A 114 14.47 11.81 -8.59
C LEU A 114 15.05 12.60 -7.40
N ALA A 115 16.30 12.33 -7.01
CA ALA A 115 16.96 13.05 -5.94
C ALA A 115 17.32 14.49 -6.36
N PRO A 116 17.10 15.50 -5.50
CA PRO A 116 16.43 15.42 -4.20
C PRO A 116 14.89 15.33 -4.35
N SER A 117 14.29 14.25 -3.83
CA SER A 117 12.85 13.98 -4.03
C SER A 117 11.94 15.04 -3.43
N HIS A 118 12.38 15.75 -2.40
CA HIS A 118 11.65 16.85 -1.78
C HIS A 118 11.53 18.11 -2.68
N ARG A 119 12.30 18.23 -3.77
CA ARG A 119 12.16 19.34 -4.74
C ARG A 119 11.36 18.94 -5.99
N THR A 120 11.30 17.65 -6.28
CA THR A 120 10.74 17.11 -7.53
C THR A 120 9.34 16.52 -7.33
N THR A 121 8.99 16.15 -6.09
CA THR A 121 7.71 15.51 -5.75
C THR A 121 6.68 16.51 -5.27
N HIS A 122 5.51 16.46 -5.90
CA HIS A 122 4.34 17.29 -5.59
C HIS A 122 3.17 16.39 -5.25
N VAL A 123 2.31 16.86 -4.36
CA VAL A 123 1.07 16.19 -3.98
C VAL A 123 -0.06 17.11 -4.38
N LEU A 124 -1.01 16.61 -5.17
CA LEU A 124 -2.20 17.38 -5.50
C LEU A 124 -3.36 16.92 -4.61
N CYS A 125 -3.96 17.88 -3.90
CA CYS A 125 -5.12 17.67 -3.06
C CYS A 125 -6.29 18.54 -3.52
N ASN A 126 -7.47 18.21 -3.00
CA ASN A 126 -8.66 19.04 -3.18
C ASN A 126 -8.81 20.02 -2.00
N GLN A 127 -9.81 20.90 -2.07
CA GLN A 127 -10.05 21.92 -1.05
C GLN A 127 -10.50 21.33 0.30
N ASP A 128 -11.16 20.18 0.31
CA ASP A 128 -11.68 19.55 1.52
C ASP A 128 -10.56 18.85 2.31
N ASN A 129 -9.55 18.33 1.60
CA ASN A 129 -8.48 17.52 2.18
C ASN A 129 -7.21 18.35 2.47
N VAL A 130 -7.16 19.64 2.07
CA VAL A 130 -5.92 20.44 2.10
C VAL A 130 -5.36 20.61 3.51
N ASP A 131 -6.22 20.81 4.51
CA ASP A 131 -5.79 21.03 5.89
C ASP A 131 -5.17 19.76 6.50
N GLU A 132 -5.65 18.59 6.09
CA GLU A 132 -5.11 17.29 6.51
C GLU A 132 -3.73 17.05 5.90
N PHE A 133 -3.55 17.33 4.60
CA PHE A 133 -2.23 17.27 3.98
C PHE A 133 -1.27 18.29 4.60
N GLN A 134 -1.72 19.52 4.87
CA GLN A 134 -0.90 20.51 5.57
C GLN A 134 -0.49 20.01 6.95
N SER A 135 -1.41 19.44 7.72
CA SER A 135 -1.14 18.82 9.03
C SER A 135 -0.09 17.71 8.90
N TRP A 136 -0.28 16.81 7.93
CA TRP A 136 0.67 15.74 7.60
C TRP A 136 2.07 16.28 7.28
N THR A 137 2.18 17.35 6.48
CA THR A 137 3.49 17.93 6.11
C THR A 137 4.22 18.64 7.26
N ARG A 138 3.54 19.01 8.35
CA ARG A 138 4.15 19.73 9.49
C ARG A 138 5.08 18.85 10.34
N ASP A 139 4.90 17.53 10.29
CA ASP A 139 5.74 16.57 11.01
C ASP A 139 6.69 15.87 10.02
N PRO A 140 8.00 16.22 10.01
CA PRO A 140 8.96 15.64 9.08
C PRO A 140 9.15 14.12 9.23
N LEU A 141 8.89 13.57 10.41
CA LEU A 141 8.94 12.13 10.63
C LEU A 141 7.72 11.45 9.99
N LYS A 142 6.54 12.07 10.16
CA LYS A 142 5.28 11.61 9.55
C LYS A 142 5.07 12.01 8.10
N SER A 143 5.87 12.89 7.52
CA SER A 143 5.81 13.24 6.09
C SER A 143 6.95 12.62 5.29
N SER A 144 7.83 11.88 5.97
CA SER A 144 9.09 11.44 5.40
C SER A 144 9.83 12.63 4.77
N GLY A 145 9.90 13.79 5.43
CA GLY A 145 10.59 14.97 4.93
C GLY A 145 10.05 15.53 3.60
N PHE A 146 8.77 15.32 3.29
CA PHE A 146 8.09 15.98 2.18
C PHE A 146 8.00 17.49 2.43
N ASP A 147 8.20 18.31 1.39
CA ASP A 147 8.16 19.77 1.48
C ASP A 147 6.74 20.29 1.28
N ALA A 148 6.20 20.96 2.30
CA ALA A 148 4.85 21.54 2.28
C ALA A 148 4.62 22.51 1.10
N ARG A 149 5.68 23.12 0.55
CA ARG A 149 5.59 24.02 -0.61
C ARG A 149 5.18 23.31 -1.90
N ASN A 150 5.31 21.99 -1.95
CA ASN A 150 4.93 21.20 -3.12
C ASN A 150 3.52 20.61 -3.02
N LEU A 151 2.73 21.05 -2.03
CA LEU A 151 1.31 20.76 -1.96
C LEU A 151 0.56 21.67 -2.94
N ILE A 152 -0.15 21.06 -3.89
CA ILE A 152 -0.96 21.76 -4.89
C ILE A 152 -2.43 21.55 -4.54
N ASN A 153 -3.12 22.63 -4.17
CA ASN A 153 -4.57 22.59 -3.97
C ASN A 153 -5.28 22.99 -5.26
N ASN A 154 -6.13 22.13 -5.80
CA ASN A 154 -6.91 22.41 -7.01
C ASN A 154 -8.12 23.34 -6.76
N GLY A 155 -8.43 23.68 -5.50
CA GLY A 155 -9.54 24.55 -5.11
C GLY A 155 -10.93 23.91 -5.26
N VAL A 156 -11.02 22.66 -5.73
CA VAL A 156 -12.28 21.95 -5.90
C VAL A 156 -12.71 21.40 -4.56
N SER A 157 -13.89 21.77 -4.08
CA SER A 157 -14.53 21.17 -2.91
C SER A 157 -15.57 20.15 -3.34
N SER A 158 -16.00 19.31 -2.41
CA SER A 158 -17.04 18.32 -2.68
C SER A 158 -18.45 18.91 -2.86
N SER A 159 -18.59 20.22 -2.69
CA SER A 159 -19.78 20.99 -3.09
C SER A 159 -19.83 21.27 -4.59
N MET A 160 -18.71 21.13 -5.29
CA MET A 160 -18.58 21.37 -6.73
C MET A 160 -18.65 20.05 -7.53
N PRO A 161 -18.99 20.10 -8.83
CA PRO A 161 -18.88 18.93 -9.71
C PRO A 161 -17.47 18.36 -9.70
N ARG A 162 -17.35 17.04 -9.52
CA ARG A 162 -16.05 16.36 -9.56
C ARG A 162 -15.45 16.49 -10.96
N THR A 163 -14.21 16.94 -11.06
CA THR A 163 -13.52 17.13 -12.35
C THR A 163 -12.73 15.88 -12.77
N GLY A 164 -12.35 15.03 -11.82
CA GLY A 164 -11.65 13.77 -12.06
C GLY A 164 -10.13 13.94 -12.20
N ILE A 165 -9.39 12.83 -12.04
CA ILE A 165 -7.93 12.85 -11.94
C ILE A 165 -7.23 13.36 -13.21
N ALA A 166 -7.84 13.22 -14.39
CA ALA A 166 -7.27 13.74 -15.63
C ALA A 166 -7.26 15.28 -15.63
N ARG A 167 -8.31 15.91 -15.09
CA ARG A 167 -8.39 17.37 -14.94
C ARG A 167 -7.42 17.85 -13.86
N ASP A 168 -7.19 17.06 -12.82
CA ASP A 168 -6.16 17.37 -11.80
C ASP A 168 -4.75 17.38 -12.40
N VAL A 169 -4.44 16.44 -13.31
CA VAL A 169 -3.18 16.45 -14.05
C VAL A 169 -3.05 17.70 -14.91
N LEU A 170 -4.11 18.08 -15.65
CA LEU A 170 -4.13 19.34 -16.42
C LEU A 170 -3.86 20.55 -15.50
N PHE A 171 -4.59 20.64 -14.39
CA PHE A 171 -4.46 21.72 -13.42
C PHE A 171 -3.02 21.82 -12.90
N ALA A 172 -2.40 20.70 -12.52
CA ALA A 172 -1.03 20.67 -12.04
C ALA A 172 -0.03 21.17 -13.11
N ILE A 173 -0.20 20.73 -14.36
CA ILE A 173 0.65 21.16 -15.48
C ILE A 173 0.53 22.65 -15.74
N GLU A 174 -0.68 23.21 -15.69
CA GLU A 174 -0.94 24.62 -15.98
C GLU A 174 -0.50 25.57 -14.86
N ASN A 175 -0.65 25.16 -13.60
CA ASN A 175 -0.50 26.06 -12.47
C ASN A 175 0.81 25.88 -11.68
N ALA A 176 1.48 24.72 -11.77
CA ALA A 176 2.63 24.42 -10.92
C ALA A 176 3.81 23.77 -11.66
N LEU A 177 3.56 22.77 -12.51
CA LEU A 177 4.63 21.89 -13.01
C LEU A 177 5.19 22.30 -14.37
N GLY A 178 4.39 22.98 -15.20
CA GLY A 178 4.74 23.35 -16.57
C GLY A 178 4.91 22.14 -17.50
N CYS A 179 5.46 22.39 -18.69
CA CYS A 179 5.71 21.36 -19.72
C CYS A 179 7.20 21.13 -20.01
N ASP A 180 8.11 21.81 -19.31
CA ASP A 180 9.56 21.76 -19.63
C ASP A 180 10.23 20.46 -19.11
N ASN A 181 9.59 19.82 -18.14
CA ASN A 181 10.05 18.60 -17.48
C ASN A 181 9.22 17.38 -17.93
N HIS A 182 9.79 16.19 -17.82
CA HIS A 182 9.03 14.95 -17.78
C HIS A 182 8.16 14.92 -16.51
N LEU A 183 7.04 14.20 -16.56
CA LEU A 183 6.09 14.10 -15.47
C LEU A 183 5.83 12.64 -15.15
N MET A 184 6.09 12.22 -13.91
CA MET A 184 5.63 10.96 -13.38
C MET A 184 4.39 11.19 -12.52
N ILE A 185 3.29 10.53 -12.86
CA ILE A 185 1.99 10.63 -12.20
C ILE A 185 1.79 9.33 -11.42
N ILE A 186 1.39 9.46 -10.16
CA ILE A 186 1.11 8.35 -9.25
C ILE A 186 -0.32 8.52 -8.72
N ASP A 187 -1.17 7.52 -8.93
CA ASP A 187 -2.50 7.48 -8.31
C ASP A 187 -2.38 7.10 -6.83
N GLY A 188 -2.66 8.06 -5.94
CA GLY A 188 -2.58 7.88 -4.49
C GLY A 188 -3.72 7.06 -3.89
N ASP A 189 -4.73 6.69 -4.68
CA ASP A 189 -5.79 5.74 -4.25
C ASP A 189 -5.32 4.26 -4.32
N TYR A 190 -4.06 4.02 -4.68
CA TYR A 190 -3.43 2.69 -4.68
C TYR A 190 -2.13 2.68 -3.88
N LEU A 191 -1.80 1.50 -3.37
CA LEU A 191 -0.56 1.19 -2.70
C LEU A 191 0.29 0.26 -3.56
N PRO A 192 1.60 0.52 -3.69
CA PRO A 192 2.49 -0.43 -4.32
C PRO A 192 2.74 -1.60 -3.37
N GLU A 193 3.32 -2.69 -3.86
CA GLU A 193 3.85 -3.74 -2.96
C GLU A 193 4.85 -3.18 -1.93
N PRO A 194 4.98 -3.84 -0.76
CA PRO A 194 6.04 -3.48 0.19
C PRO A 194 7.42 -3.50 -0.49
N ASP A 195 8.27 -2.54 -0.12
CA ASP A 195 9.62 -2.39 -0.69
C ASP A 195 9.67 -2.15 -2.21
N PHE A 196 8.56 -1.70 -2.83
CA PHE A 196 8.47 -1.40 -4.26
C PHE A 196 9.55 -0.42 -4.74
N ASN A 197 10.13 -0.74 -5.90
CA ASN A 197 11.25 0.00 -6.47
C ASN A 197 10.88 0.73 -7.76
N LEU A 198 10.73 2.06 -7.67
CA LEU A 198 10.43 2.94 -8.79
C LEU A 198 11.58 3.08 -9.81
N ASN A 199 12.81 2.69 -9.46
CA ASN A 199 13.96 2.87 -10.35
C ASN A 199 13.78 2.21 -11.71
N ARG A 200 13.21 1.01 -11.73
CA ARG A 200 13.00 0.27 -12.98
C ARG A 200 12.10 1.06 -13.93
N ILE A 201 11.08 1.72 -13.40
CA ILE A 201 10.15 2.54 -14.20
C ILE A 201 10.87 3.75 -14.74
N VAL A 202 11.52 4.52 -13.86
CA VAL A 202 12.20 5.76 -14.24
C VAL A 202 13.33 5.50 -15.25
N GLU A 203 14.22 4.53 -14.98
CA GLU A 203 15.33 4.21 -15.88
C GLU A 203 14.81 3.74 -17.24
N HIS A 204 13.79 2.88 -17.27
CA HIS A 204 13.24 2.40 -18.53
C HIS A 204 12.62 3.54 -19.37
N SER A 205 11.85 4.43 -18.73
CA SER A 205 11.23 5.57 -19.41
C SER A 205 12.27 6.55 -19.96
N ILE A 206 13.35 6.79 -19.23
CA ILE A 206 14.43 7.68 -19.65
C ILE A 206 15.29 7.04 -20.74
N VAL A 207 15.77 5.82 -20.53
CA VAL A 207 16.68 5.13 -21.46
C VAL A 207 16.01 4.88 -22.82
N ARG A 208 14.73 4.49 -22.85
CA ARG A 208 14.01 4.35 -24.12
C ARG A 208 13.59 5.67 -24.74
N GLY A 209 13.46 6.71 -23.92
CA GLY A 209 12.90 7.98 -24.37
C GLY A 209 11.47 7.82 -24.89
N LYS A 210 10.62 7.07 -24.19
CA LYS A 210 9.21 6.87 -24.57
C LYS A 210 8.30 7.01 -23.36
N ASP A 211 7.04 7.35 -23.62
CA ASP A 211 6.02 7.38 -22.56
C ASP A 211 5.82 5.95 -22.04
N THR A 212 5.64 5.83 -20.73
CA THR A 212 5.58 4.53 -20.06
C THR A 212 4.40 4.52 -19.09
N LEU A 213 3.69 3.42 -19.03
CA LEU A 213 2.69 3.17 -17.98
C LEU A 213 3.05 1.87 -17.25
N THR A 214 2.55 1.74 -16.03
CA THR A 214 2.57 0.46 -15.33
C THR A 214 1.35 -0.37 -15.69
N TYR A 215 1.42 -1.68 -15.53
CA TYR A 215 0.27 -2.56 -15.70
C TYR A 215 0.26 -3.69 -14.68
N VAL A 216 -0.94 -4.20 -14.42
CA VAL A 216 -1.23 -5.37 -13.60
C VAL A 216 -2.07 -6.34 -14.43
N THR A 217 -1.80 -7.63 -14.30
CA THR A 217 -2.65 -8.66 -14.91
C THR A 217 -3.83 -8.93 -13.98
N LEU A 218 -5.06 -8.76 -14.47
CA LEU A 218 -6.25 -9.01 -13.67
C LEU A 218 -6.50 -10.51 -13.62
N ALA A 219 -6.24 -11.12 -12.47
CA ALA A 219 -6.62 -12.50 -12.22
C ALA A 219 -8.14 -12.57 -11.93
N PRO A 220 -8.92 -13.41 -12.63
CA PRO A 220 -10.36 -13.56 -12.39
C PRO A 220 -10.71 -13.93 -10.95
N GLU A 221 -9.81 -14.67 -10.29
CA GLU A 221 -9.94 -15.13 -8.91
C GLU A 221 -9.91 -13.99 -7.88
N MET A 222 -9.38 -12.82 -8.26
CA MET A 222 -9.28 -11.64 -7.39
C MET A 222 -10.54 -10.77 -7.41
N GLY A 223 -11.60 -11.17 -8.13
CA GLY A 223 -12.87 -10.46 -8.17
C GLY A 223 -12.81 -9.07 -8.82
N ALA A 224 -11.73 -8.74 -9.52
CA ALA A 224 -11.55 -7.45 -10.16
C ALA A 224 -12.49 -7.32 -11.38
N ASP A 225 -13.35 -6.31 -11.38
CA ASP A 225 -14.22 -6.00 -12.50
C ASP A 225 -13.48 -5.15 -13.54
N VAL A 226 -13.36 -5.67 -14.76
CA VAL A 226 -12.70 -4.96 -15.87
C VAL A 226 -13.32 -3.60 -16.17
N ARG A 227 -14.60 -3.39 -15.81
CA ARG A 227 -15.34 -2.14 -16.01
C ARG A 227 -14.79 -1.01 -15.16
N ASP A 228 -14.10 -1.32 -14.07
CA ASP A 228 -13.51 -0.34 -13.15
C ASP A 228 -12.08 0.06 -13.56
N HIS A 229 -11.55 -0.52 -14.63
CA HIS A 229 -10.16 -0.38 -15.03
C HIS A 229 -10.00 0.08 -16.48
N VAL A 230 -8.90 0.79 -16.75
CA VAL A 230 -8.42 1.03 -18.11
C VAL A 230 -7.72 -0.24 -18.56
N VAL A 231 -8.28 -0.94 -19.55
CA VAL A 231 -7.70 -2.18 -20.08
C VAL A 231 -6.76 -1.85 -21.23
N ILE A 232 -5.59 -2.47 -21.26
CA ILE A 232 -4.58 -2.27 -22.29
C ILE A 232 -4.28 -3.57 -23.01
N ASP A 233 -4.05 -3.49 -24.33
CA ASP A 233 -3.52 -4.61 -25.09
C ASP A 233 -2.00 -4.47 -25.20
N LEU A 234 -1.27 -5.54 -24.88
CA LEU A 234 0.19 -5.56 -24.89
C LEU A 234 0.73 -6.38 -26.06
N GLU A 235 1.86 -5.93 -26.60
CA GLU A 235 2.71 -6.75 -27.46
C GLU A 235 3.05 -8.07 -26.76
N ARG A 236 3.02 -9.19 -27.49
CA ARG A 236 3.31 -10.52 -26.94
C ARG A 236 4.33 -11.24 -27.79
N SER A 237 5.22 -11.99 -27.14
CA SER A 237 6.14 -12.90 -27.81
C SER A 237 5.38 -14.09 -28.42
N PRO A 238 6.00 -14.88 -29.32
CA PRO A 238 5.36 -16.05 -29.93
C PRO A 238 4.76 -17.06 -28.93
N GLY A 239 5.29 -17.12 -27.71
CA GLY A 239 4.75 -17.92 -26.61
C GLY A 239 3.56 -17.31 -25.85
N GLY A 240 2.97 -16.22 -26.36
CA GLY A 240 1.77 -15.59 -25.79
C GLY A 240 2.00 -14.77 -24.52
N ARG A 241 3.22 -14.72 -23.97
CA ARG A 241 3.54 -13.87 -22.81
C ARG A 241 4.01 -12.47 -23.27
N PRO A 242 3.66 -11.40 -22.54
CA PRO A 242 4.26 -10.10 -22.78
C PRO A 242 5.78 -10.19 -22.53
N PRO A 243 6.64 -9.61 -23.38
CA PRO A 243 8.05 -9.42 -23.05
C PRO A 243 8.18 -8.51 -21.82
N ALA A 244 9.39 -8.38 -21.25
CA ALA A 244 9.59 -7.59 -20.03
C ALA A 244 9.16 -6.12 -20.12
N ASN A 245 9.13 -5.56 -21.35
CA ASN A 245 8.80 -4.17 -21.65
C ASN A 245 7.96 -4.10 -22.94
N PRO A 246 6.69 -4.56 -22.92
CA PRO A 246 5.88 -4.65 -24.12
C PRO A 246 5.46 -3.26 -24.60
N ARG A 247 5.35 -3.09 -25.93
CA ARG A 247 4.64 -1.95 -26.48
C ARG A 247 3.15 -2.08 -26.19
N VAL A 248 2.49 -0.97 -25.86
CA VAL A 248 1.03 -0.92 -25.76
C VAL A 248 0.45 -0.85 -27.18
N LEU A 249 -0.39 -1.81 -27.54
CA LEU A 249 -1.01 -1.93 -28.84
C LEU A 249 -2.33 -1.16 -28.92
N ASN A 250 -3.16 -1.25 -27.87
CA ASN A 250 -4.42 -0.52 -27.74
C ASN A 250 -4.67 -0.14 -26.28
N VAL A 251 -5.50 0.89 -26.09
CA VAL A 251 -6.02 1.30 -24.79
C VAL A 251 -7.55 1.32 -24.89
N HIS A 252 -8.20 0.59 -24.00
CA HIS A 252 -9.65 0.47 -23.89
C HIS A 252 -10.11 1.15 -22.59
N PRO A 253 -10.63 2.39 -22.65
CA PRO A 253 -11.13 3.08 -21.46
C PRO A 253 -12.39 2.37 -20.94
N TYR A 254 -12.30 1.77 -19.75
CA TYR A 254 -13.44 1.24 -18.98
C TYR A 254 -14.40 0.38 -19.84
N PRO A 255 -13.92 -0.74 -20.43
CA PRO A 255 -14.71 -1.54 -21.35
C PRO A 255 -15.91 -2.18 -20.63
N GLN A 256 -17.04 -2.32 -21.34
CA GLN A 256 -18.26 -2.90 -20.78
C GLN A 256 -18.16 -4.41 -20.50
N SER A 257 -17.24 -5.11 -21.16
CA SER A 257 -17.03 -6.54 -21.00
C SER A 257 -15.56 -6.90 -21.11
N ALA A 258 -15.20 -8.00 -20.43
CA ALA A 258 -13.88 -8.59 -20.59
C ALA A 258 -13.82 -9.25 -21.97
N GLY A 259 -12.75 -8.98 -22.72
CA GLY A 259 -12.45 -9.76 -23.92
C GLY A 259 -12.19 -11.23 -23.56
N ALA A 260 -12.03 -12.09 -24.57
CA ALA A 260 -11.77 -13.53 -24.38
C ALA A 260 -10.40 -13.86 -23.75
N ARG A 261 -9.58 -12.86 -23.39
CA ARG A 261 -8.21 -13.01 -22.87
C ARG A 261 -8.13 -12.43 -21.47
N GLU A 262 -7.15 -12.91 -20.70
CA GLU A 262 -6.79 -12.30 -19.40
C GLU A 262 -6.54 -10.80 -19.59
N PRO A 263 -7.38 -9.94 -18.98
CA PRO A 263 -7.29 -8.52 -19.19
C PRO A 263 -6.11 -7.94 -18.40
N THR A 264 -5.31 -7.11 -19.06
CA THR A 264 -4.25 -6.33 -18.41
C THR A 264 -4.78 -4.93 -18.13
N ALA A 265 -4.78 -4.51 -16.87
CA ALA A 265 -5.20 -3.19 -16.45
C ALA A 265 -4.01 -2.24 -16.32
N MET A 266 -4.23 -0.96 -16.62
CA MET A 266 -3.29 0.10 -16.33
C MET A 266 -3.08 0.20 -14.81
N GLY A 267 -1.81 0.20 -14.40
CA GLY A 267 -1.37 0.35 -13.03
C GLY A 267 -1.34 1.82 -12.57
N PRO A 268 -0.91 2.07 -11.33
CA PRO A 268 -1.03 3.38 -10.68
C PRO A 268 0.01 4.41 -11.11
N VAL A 269 1.05 4.02 -11.86
CA VAL A 269 2.14 4.91 -12.28
C VAL A 269 2.11 5.13 -13.80
N LEU A 270 2.14 6.40 -14.21
CA LEU A 270 2.20 6.87 -15.60
C LEU A 270 3.37 7.86 -15.73
N PHE A 271 4.27 7.62 -16.68
CA PHE A 271 5.39 8.50 -17.01
C PHE A 271 5.16 9.13 -18.37
N LEU A 272 5.01 10.46 -18.38
CA LEU A 272 4.83 11.28 -19.57
C LEU A 272 6.08 12.10 -19.84
N ARG A 273 6.51 12.13 -21.09
CA ARG A 273 7.64 12.96 -21.50
C ARG A 273 7.18 14.41 -21.67
N ARG A 274 8.11 15.35 -21.46
CA ARG A 274 7.92 16.77 -21.76
C ARG A 274 7.31 17.04 -23.13
N THR A 275 7.66 16.24 -24.14
CA THR A 275 7.14 16.34 -25.51
C THR A 275 5.69 15.91 -25.65
N SER A 276 5.21 15.07 -24.74
CA SER A 276 3.85 14.51 -24.75
C SER A 276 2.90 15.28 -23.83
N LEU A 277 3.42 16.06 -22.87
CA LEU A 277 2.61 16.88 -21.96
C LEU A 277 1.64 17.85 -22.65
N PRO A 278 2.00 18.53 -23.77
CA PRO A 278 1.04 19.36 -24.50
C PRO A 278 -0.21 18.61 -24.96
N LEU A 279 -0.13 17.29 -25.16
CA LEU A 279 -1.29 16.46 -25.53
C LEU A 279 -2.36 16.41 -24.43
N VAL A 280 -1.98 16.62 -23.16
CA VAL A 280 -2.96 16.72 -22.06
C VAL A 280 -3.88 17.92 -22.27
N ARG A 281 -3.32 19.08 -22.60
CA ARG A 281 -4.11 20.29 -22.94
C ARG A 281 -4.95 20.06 -24.19
N GLN A 282 -4.35 19.45 -25.20
CA GLN A 282 -5.02 19.16 -26.47
C GLN A 282 -6.24 18.24 -26.26
N PHE A 283 -6.12 17.21 -25.42
CA PHE A 283 -7.25 16.32 -25.09
C PHE A 283 -8.45 17.10 -24.54
N PHE A 284 -8.23 18.01 -23.60
CA PHE A 284 -9.30 18.80 -23.00
C PHE A 284 -9.87 19.88 -23.93
N ALA A 285 -9.11 20.31 -24.94
CA ALA A 285 -9.57 21.27 -25.94
C ALA A 285 -10.36 20.60 -27.09
N GLU A 286 -9.92 19.41 -27.52
CA GLU A 286 -10.38 18.79 -28.78
C GLU A 286 -11.25 17.54 -28.58
N VAL A 287 -11.01 16.77 -27.51
CA VAL A 287 -11.61 15.43 -27.35
C VAL A 287 -12.68 15.42 -26.25
N GLU A 288 -12.38 15.94 -25.07
CA GLU A 288 -13.31 15.91 -23.93
C GLU A 288 -14.66 16.58 -24.23
N PRO A 289 -14.73 17.73 -24.95
CA PRO A 289 -16.03 18.33 -25.33
C PRO A 289 -16.88 17.46 -26.26
N GLY A 290 -16.25 16.51 -26.98
CA GLY A 290 -16.92 15.57 -27.88
C GLY A 290 -17.26 14.22 -27.24
N LEU A 291 -16.86 13.97 -25.99
CA LEU A 291 -17.22 12.75 -25.28
C LEU A 291 -18.73 12.75 -24.93
N PRO A 292 -19.36 11.57 -24.86
CA PRO A 292 -20.73 11.46 -24.37
C PRO A 292 -20.88 12.09 -22.97
N SER A 293 -21.98 12.80 -22.75
CA SER A 293 -22.22 13.54 -21.50
C SER A 293 -22.41 12.65 -20.27
N ASP A 294 -22.64 11.35 -20.48
CA ASP A 294 -22.78 10.33 -19.44
C ASP A 294 -21.45 9.70 -19.02
N VAL A 295 -20.33 10.03 -19.69
CA VAL A 295 -19.01 9.55 -19.28
C VAL A 295 -18.67 10.09 -17.88
N PRO A 296 -18.50 9.23 -16.88
CA PRO A 296 -18.15 9.68 -15.53
C PRO A 296 -16.79 10.39 -15.53
N TYR A 297 -16.66 11.47 -14.77
CA TYR A 297 -15.39 12.22 -14.67
C TYR A 297 -14.19 11.38 -14.22
N HIS A 298 -14.42 10.33 -13.42
CA HIS A 298 -13.36 9.43 -13.00
C HIS A 298 -12.87 8.51 -14.14
N HIS A 299 -13.59 8.43 -15.27
CA HIS A 299 -13.17 7.71 -16.47
C HIS A 299 -12.31 8.54 -17.42
N LEU A 300 -12.22 9.86 -17.23
CA LEU A 300 -11.50 10.74 -18.16
C LEU A 300 -10.01 10.41 -18.30
N MET A 301 -9.39 9.80 -17.29
CA MET A 301 -7.99 9.37 -17.37
C MET A 301 -7.78 8.28 -18.43
N GLY A 302 -8.68 7.30 -18.49
CA GLY A 302 -8.62 6.27 -19.53
C GLY A 302 -8.74 6.86 -20.94
N HIS A 303 -9.67 7.80 -21.12
CA HIS A 303 -9.85 8.49 -22.40
C HIS A 303 -8.65 9.37 -22.76
N LEU A 304 -8.04 10.06 -21.79
CA LEU A 304 -6.81 10.82 -21.98
C LEU A 304 -5.67 9.91 -22.45
N VAL A 305 -5.44 8.80 -21.75
CA VAL A 305 -4.37 7.84 -22.11
C VAL A 305 -4.62 7.23 -23.49
N ALA A 306 -5.86 6.89 -23.83
CA ALA A 306 -6.20 6.39 -25.17
C ALA A 306 -5.95 7.45 -26.27
N PHE A 307 -6.31 8.71 -26.02
CA PHE A 307 -6.00 9.80 -26.93
C PHE A 307 -4.49 9.98 -27.11
N MET A 308 -3.73 10.01 -26.02
CA MET A 308 -2.27 10.15 -26.09
C MET A 308 -1.65 8.97 -26.84
N HIS A 309 -2.07 7.74 -26.57
CA HIS A 309 -1.62 6.54 -27.27
C HIS A 309 -1.86 6.60 -28.78
N SER A 310 -2.93 7.27 -29.24
CA SER A 310 -3.16 7.49 -30.67
C SER A 310 -2.14 8.43 -31.34
N LYS A 311 -1.35 9.17 -30.56
CA LYS A 311 -0.38 10.17 -31.03
C LYS A 311 1.07 9.79 -30.75
N VAL A 312 1.31 9.05 -29.66
CA VAL A 312 2.64 8.67 -29.18
C VAL A 312 2.68 7.23 -28.72
N ASP A 313 3.83 6.58 -28.90
CA ASP A 313 4.01 5.20 -28.43
C ASP A 313 4.09 5.13 -26.91
N PHE A 314 3.28 4.25 -26.33
CA PHE A 314 3.42 3.82 -24.95
C PHE A 314 4.12 2.47 -24.85
N TYR A 315 4.94 2.34 -23.81
CA TYR A 315 5.43 1.07 -23.31
C TYR A 315 4.86 0.78 -21.94
N ALA A 316 4.72 -0.49 -21.62
CA ALA A 316 4.20 -0.90 -20.32
C ALA A 316 5.30 -1.54 -19.48
N LEU A 317 5.17 -1.46 -18.15
CA LEU A 317 5.99 -2.19 -17.19
C LEU A 317 5.10 -2.90 -16.20
N GLU A 318 5.37 -4.18 -15.99
CA GLU A 318 4.61 -4.98 -15.03
C GLU A 318 4.92 -4.50 -13.61
N VAL A 319 3.86 -4.25 -12.86
CA VAL A 319 3.87 -4.20 -11.40
C VAL A 319 3.11 -5.44 -10.97
N LYS A 320 3.76 -6.35 -10.24
CA LYS A 320 3.14 -7.64 -9.89
C LYS A 320 1.90 -7.46 -9.02
N TYR A 321 2.03 -6.62 -7.99
CA TYR A 321 0.99 -6.40 -7.00
C TYR A 321 0.77 -4.91 -6.74
N VAL A 322 -0.51 -4.55 -6.71
CA VAL A 322 -1.00 -3.21 -6.36
C VAL A 322 -2.24 -3.40 -5.52
N PHE A 323 -2.32 -2.69 -4.40
CA PHE A 323 -3.44 -2.78 -3.46
C PHE A 323 -4.31 -1.54 -3.59
N SER A 324 -5.61 -1.73 -3.80
CA SER A 324 -6.57 -0.63 -3.85
C SER A 324 -6.97 -0.22 -2.43
N ILE A 325 -7.10 1.08 -2.18
CA ILE A 325 -7.68 1.62 -0.95
C ILE A 325 -8.95 2.43 -1.25
N LYS A 326 -9.65 2.07 -2.33
CA LYS A 326 -10.83 2.81 -2.82
C LYS A 326 -12.11 2.48 -2.07
N SER A 327 -12.25 1.25 -1.59
CA SER A 327 -13.37 0.73 -0.81
C SER A 327 -12.89 0.21 0.55
N LEU A 328 -13.82 0.05 1.49
CA LEU A 328 -13.51 -0.39 2.85
C LEU A 328 -12.89 -1.79 2.85
N ASP A 329 -13.47 -2.72 2.09
CA ASP A 329 -12.94 -4.09 2.00
C ASP A 329 -11.53 -4.15 1.43
N ALA A 330 -11.26 -3.34 0.39
CA ALA A 330 -9.94 -3.27 -0.23
C ALA A 330 -8.90 -2.65 0.72
N PHE A 331 -9.30 -1.61 1.46
CA PHE A 331 -8.47 -1.00 2.50
C PHE A 331 -8.14 -1.99 3.63
N LEU A 332 -9.15 -2.68 4.19
CA LEU A 332 -8.94 -3.65 5.28
C LEU A 332 -8.08 -4.84 4.82
N TYR A 333 -8.26 -5.30 3.58
CA TYR A 333 -7.40 -6.33 2.99
C TYR A 333 -5.96 -5.84 2.87
N ALA A 334 -5.74 -4.62 2.38
CA ALA A 334 -4.41 -4.03 2.27
C ALA A 334 -3.76 -3.90 3.65
N ASP A 335 -4.47 -3.33 4.64
CA ASP A 335 -4.00 -3.17 6.01
C ASP A 335 -3.54 -4.51 6.63
N ALA A 336 -4.40 -5.52 6.58
CA ALA A 336 -4.08 -6.85 7.09
C ALA A 336 -2.91 -7.52 6.33
N MET A 337 -2.79 -7.30 5.02
CA MET A 337 -1.68 -7.86 4.22
C MET A 337 -0.36 -7.21 4.60
N PHE A 338 -0.32 -5.89 4.74
CA PHE A 338 0.88 -5.15 5.14
C PHE A 338 1.31 -5.47 6.58
N GLU A 339 0.35 -5.61 7.50
CA GLU A 339 0.62 -6.08 8.86
C GLU A 339 1.23 -7.50 8.84
N PHE A 340 0.60 -8.42 8.10
CA PHE A 340 1.11 -9.79 7.95
C PHE A 340 2.51 -9.81 7.35
N HIS A 341 2.76 -9.00 6.31
CA HIS A 341 4.07 -8.86 5.70
C HIS A 341 5.12 -8.35 6.70
N ALA A 342 4.80 -7.33 7.50
CA ALA A 342 5.70 -6.80 8.53
C ALA A 342 6.02 -7.85 9.60
N GLN A 343 5.00 -8.57 10.09
CA GLN A 343 5.18 -9.64 11.07
C GLN A 343 6.06 -10.78 10.54
N GLU A 344 5.83 -11.21 9.29
CA GLU A 344 6.66 -12.25 8.66
C GLU A 344 8.09 -11.75 8.42
N LYS A 345 8.27 -10.49 8.03
CA LYS A 345 9.58 -9.86 7.90
C LYS A 345 10.36 -9.87 9.21
N ASP A 346 9.71 -9.50 10.30
CA ASP A 346 10.32 -9.51 11.64
C ASP A 346 10.60 -10.92 12.15
N ARG A 347 9.67 -11.86 11.91
CA ARG A 347 9.84 -13.29 12.24
C ARG A 347 11.06 -13.87 11.53
N LEU A 348 11.23 -13.57 10.25
CA LEU A 348 12.37 -14.02 9.45
C LEU A 348 13.66 -13.30 9.86
N ALA A 349 13.60 -11.99 10.07
CA ALA A 349 14.74 -11.24 10.59
C ALA A 349 15.25 -11.85 11.90
N ASN A 350 14.35 -12.24 12.83
CA ASN A 350 14.68 -12.91 14.08
C ASN A 350 15.19 -14.35 13.89
N LYS A 351 14.56 -15.13 13.00
CA LYS A 351 15.00 -16.51 12.64
C LYS A 351 16.46 -16.53 12.16
N TYR A 352 16.84 -15.53 11.37
CA TYR A 352 18.20 -15.41 10.83
C TYR A 352 19.12 -14.54 11.70
N LYS A 353 18.64 -13.97 12.80
CA LYS A 353 19.50 -13.20 13.72
C LYS A 353 20.49 -14.19 14.33
N ALA A 354 21.78 -13.94 14.07
CA ALA A 354 22.86 -14.60 14.78
C ALA A 354 22.51 -14.48 16.27
N GLY A 355 22.29 -15.62 16.91
CA GLY A 355 21.95 -15.60 18.32
C GLY A 355 23.10 -14.95 19.06
N ASP A 356 22.84 -13.84 19.75
CA ASP A 356 23.47 -13.54 21.03
C ASP A 356 23.03 -14.63 22.02
N THR A 357 23.39 -15.89 21.73
CA THR A 357 23.50 -16.90 22.76
C THR A 357 24.77 -16.54 23.48
N ASP A 358 24.56 -15.81 24.59
CA ASP A 358 25.43 -15.72 25.75
C ASP A 358 26.44 -16.87 25.73
N SER A 359 27.71 -16.52 25.62
CA SER A 359 28.84 -17.42 25.39
C SER A 359 29.15 -18.34 26.57
N THR A 360 28.16 -18.60 27.43
CA THR A 360 28.35 -19.16 28.75
C THR A 360 27.72 -20.53 29.00
N LEU A 361 26.85 -21.10 28.15
CA LEU A 361 26.22 -22.39 28.50
C LEU A 361 26.00 -23.35 27.32
N GLY A 362 26.79 -24.43 27.29
CA GLY A 362 26.39 -25.75 26.77
C GLY A 362 27.06 -26.23 25.48
N THR A 363 27.91 -27.25 25.56
CA THR A 363 28.38 -28.07 24.43
C THR A 363 27.28 -29.04 23.95
N SER A 364 26.10 -28.52 23.59
CA SER A 364 25.05 -29.33 22.96
C SER A 364 25.37 -29.51 21.46
N GLN A 365 25.12 -30.70 20.91
CA GLN A 365 25.27 -30.95 19.47
C GLN A 365 24.44 -29.98 18.60
N ALA A 366 23.34 -29.44 19.13
CA ALA A 366 22.52 -28.45 18.45
C ALA A 366 23.28 -27.13 18.24
N ASP A 367 24.11 -26.72 19.19
CA ASP A 367 24.88 -25.47 19.13
C ASP A 367 26.02 -25.57 18.12
N ILE A 368 26.65 -26.75 18.02
CA ILE A 368 27.68 -27.01 16.99
C ILE A 368 27.06 -26.91 15.59
N ARG A 369 25.85 -27.46 15.39
CA ARG A 369 25.16 -27.39 14.10
C ARG A 369 24.78 -25.96 13.74
N LYS A 370 24.29 -25.18 14.72
CA LYS A 370 23.97 -23.76 14.55
C LYS A 370 25.21 -22.92 14.19
N GLN A 371 26.34 -23.17 14.86
CA GLN A 371 27.61 -22.51 14.54
C GLN A 371 28.15 -22.88 13.15
N MET A 372 28.01 -24.14 12.71
CA MET A 372 28.41 -24.52 11.35
C MET A 372 27.57 -23.81 10.28
N ILE A 373 26.25 -23.74 10.49
CA ILE A 373 25.34 -23.02 9.57
C ILE A 373 25.69 -21.52 9.54
N GLN A 374 25.98 -20.92 10.71
CA GLN A 374 26.41 -19.51 10.78
C GLN A 374 27.72 -19.26 10.02
N LYS A 375 28.74 -20.10 10.25
CA LYS A 375 30.02 -19.98 9.53
C LYS A 375 29.88 -20.20 8.03
N GLN A 376 28.92 -21.02 7.59
CA GLN A 376 28.57 -21.15 6.17
C GLN A 376 27.96 -19.86 5.64
N PHE A 377 26.99 -19.26 6.35
CA PHE A 377 26.39 -17.99 5.95
C PHE A 377 27.42 -16.85 5.91
N ASP A 378 28.31 -16.74 6.88
CA ASP A 378 29.33 -15.67 6.91
C ASP A 378 30.32 -15.84 5.73
N LYS A 379 30.76 -17.07 5.47
CA LYS A 379 31.68 -17.39 4.36
C LYS A 379 31.03 -17.21 2.98
N GLU A 380 29.73 -17.49 2.87
CA GLU A 380 28.98 -17.21 1.65
C GLU A 380 28.66 -15.72 1.52
N ALA A 381 28.47 -14.99 2.62
CA ALA A 381 28.23 -13.56 2.62
C ALA A 381 29.44 -12.77 2.09
N GLU A 382 30.66 -13.18 2.46
CA GLU A 382 31.90 -12.66 1.89
C GLU A 382 32.01 -12.89 0.38
N ARG A 383 31.40 -13.95 -0.15
CA ARG A 383 31.49 -14.34 -1.57
C ARG A 383 30.36 -13.79 -2.44
N PHE A 384 29.15 -13.65 -1.90
CA PHE A 384 27.94 -13.38 -2.68
C PHE A 384 27.12 -12.18 -2.18
N GLY A 385 27.67 -11.36 -1.26
CA GLY A 385 26.96 -10.28 -0.58
C GLY A 385 26.04 -10.83 0.53
N ASP A 386 25.21 -9.99 1.15
CA ASP A 386 24.40 -10.38 2.31
C ASP A 386 23.38 -11.52 1.99
N VAL A 387 23.83 -12.77 2.13
CA VAL A 387 23.05 -14.00 1.84
C VAL A 387 21.82 -14.07 2.75
N ARG A 388 21.91 -13.53 3.96
CA ARG A 388 20.79 -13.47 4.89
C ARG A 388 19.69 -12.57 4.36
N ASN A 389 20.01 -11.36 3.90
CA ASN A 389 19.02 -10.48 3.29
C ASN A 389 18.41 -11.09 2.01
N LYS A 390 19.20 -11.84 1.22
CA LYS A 390 18.67 -12.58 0.07
C LYS A 390 17.69 -13.69 0.48
N ALA A 391 18.02 -14.46 1.51
CA ALA A 391 17.14 -15.51 2.03
C ALA A 391 15.83 -14.93 2.59
N ILE A 392 15.94 -13.85 3.37
CA ILE A 392 14.79 -13.10 3.89
C ILE A 392 13.94 -12.56 2.73
N SER A 393 14.55 -11.89 1.75
CA SER A 393 13.84 -11.34 0.58
C SER A 393 13.16 -12.42 -0.25
N GLY A 394 13.73 -13.62 -0.36
CA GLY A 394 13.11 -14.74 -1.07
C GLY A 394 11.91 -15.34 -0.34
N GLU A 395 11.94 -15.41 1.00
CA GLU A 395 10.79 -15.86 1.80
C GLU A 395 9.69 -14.79 1.93
N ILE A 396 10.04 -13.50 1.75
CA ILE A 396 9.13 -12.34 1.81
C ILE A 396 8.54 -11.98 0.43
N ASP A 397 8.97 -12.63 -0.64
CA ASP A 397 8.38 -12.41 -1.96
C ASP A 397 6.85 -12.59 -1.89
N LEU A 398 6.10 -11.61 -2.39
CA LEU A 398 4.66 -11.63 -2.38
C LEU A 398 4.08 -12.82 -3.15
N ASP A 399 4.79 -13.35 -4.16
CA ASP A 399 4.41 -14.59 -4.85
C ASP A 399 4.32 -15.79 -3.90
N VAL A 400 5.08 -15.76 -2.80
CA VAL A 400 5.12 -16.80 -1.76
C VAL A 400 4.23 -16.44 -0.57
N LEU A 401 4.17 -15.15 -0.20
CA LEU A 401 3.41 -14.69 0.97
C LEU A 401 1.90 -14.57 0.70
N LEU A 402 1.48 -14.06 -0.46
CA LEU A 402 0.06 -13.81 -0.75
C LEU A 402 -0.80 -15.07 -0.66
N PRO A 403 -0.41 -16.24 -1.19
CA PRO A 403 -1.21 -17.45 -1.03
C PRO A 403 -1.40 -17.83 0.45
N LYS A 404 -0.35 -17.73 1.27
CA LYS A 404 -0.41 -18.02 2.72
C LYS A 404 -1.29 -17.00 3.45
N PHE A 405 -1.16 -15.73 3.08
CA PHE A 405 -1.99 -14.67 3.63
C PHE A 405 -3.47 -14.90 3.28
N ASN A 406 -3.79 -15.15 2.02
CA ASN A 406 -5.16 -15.36 1.55
C ASN A 406 -5.84 -16.55 2.24
N GLU A 407 -5.12 -17.66 2.47
CA GLU A 407 -5.62 -18.81 3.23
C GLU A 407 -5.98 -18.43 4.68
N ARG A 408 -5.11 -17.67 5.36
CA ARG A 408 -5.35 -17.18 6.72
C ARG A 408 -6.46 -16.14 6.78
N TYR A 409 -6.47 -15.20 5.83
CA TYR A 409 -7.43 -14.12 5.75
C TYR A 409 -8.85 -14.68 5.52
N ALA A 410 -9.01 -15.61 4.58
CA ALA A 410 -10.27 -16.33 4.38
C ALA A 410 -10.73 -17.09 5.63
N SER A 411 -9.80 -17.76 6.32
CA SER A 411 -10.10 -18.44 7.59
C SER A 411 -10.58 -17.47 8.67
N SER A 412 -9.97 -16.28 8.77
CA SER A 412 -10.35 -15.25 9.75
C SER A 412 -11.72 -14.64 9.46
N LEU A 413 -12.05 -14.43 8.18
CA LEU A 413 -13.37 -13.96 7.74
C LEU A 413 -14.45 -14.98 8.11
N HIS A 414 -14.18 -16.27 7.91
CA HIS A 414 -15.11 -17.33 8.31
C HIS A 414 -15.34 -17.36 9.83
N VAL A 415 -14.32 -17.08 10.65
CA VAL A 415 -14.47 -16.99 12.11
C VAL A 415 -15.34 -15.78 12.51
N LYS A 416 -15.12 -14.61 11.89
CA LYS A 416 -15.95 -13.42 12.14
C LYS A 416 -17.41 -13.64 11.71
N LEU A 417 -17.64 -14.24 10.54
CA LEU A 417 -18.98 -14.54 10.00
C LEU A 417 -19.72 -15.64 10.77
N ALA A 418 -18.99 -16.62 11.32
CA ALA A 418 -19.58 -17.66 12.16
C ALA A 418 -20.00 -17.13 13.55
N GLY A 419 -19.82 -15.83 13.79
CA GLY A 419 -19.77 -15.23 15.11
C GLY A 419 -18.53 -15.72 15.82
N GLU A 420 -17.83 -14.82 16.51
CA GLU A 420 -16.99 -15.24 17.64
C GLU A 420 -17.89 -16.11 18.51
N ARG A 421 -17.73 -17.43 18.42
CA ARG A 421 -18.46 -18.35 19.29
C ARG A 421 -17.92 -18.03 20.65
N ASP A 422 -18.69 -17.23 21.38
CA ASP A 422 -18.44 -16.83 22.75
C ASP A 422 -18.15 -18.12 23.53
N SER A 423 -16.86 -18.46 23.59
CA SER A 423 -16.40 -19.77 24.04
C SER A 423 -16.41 -19.83 25.56
N SER A 424 -16.74 -18.71 26.20
CA SER A 424 -17.09 -18.63 27.59
C SER A 424 -18.30 -19.52 27.85
N VAL A 425 -18.10 -20.50 28.73
CA VAL A 425 -19.21 -21.19 29.37
C VAL A 425 -20.15 -20.15 30.01
N PRO A 426 -21.48 -20.31 29.90
CA PRO A 426 -22.43 -19.41 30.57
C PRO A 426 -22.04 -19.21 32.03
N GLU A 427 -22.24 -18.02 32.58
CA GLU A 427 -21.83 -17.64 33.95
C GLU A 427 -22.22 -18.69 35.02
N ARG A 428 -23.42 -19.28 34.88
CA ARG A 428 -23.88 -20.37 35.77
C ARG A 428 -22.96 -21.59 35.81
N PHE A 429 -22.23 -21.88 34.74
CA PHE A 429 -21.27 -22.98 34.66
C PHE A 429 -19.82 -22.53 34.89
N ALA A 430 -19.56 -21.22 34.82
CA ALA A 430 -18.25 -20.65 35.15
C ALA A 430 -17.94 -20.81 36.65
N ASP A 431 -18.94 -20.61 37.51
CA ASP A 431 -18.82 -20.76 38.97
C ASP A 431 -19.96 -21.62 39.56
N ALA A 432 -19.59 -22.79 40.10
CA ALA A 432 -20.52 -23.69 40.78
C ALA A 432 -21.20 -23.06 42.00
N SER A 433 -20.59 -22.03 42.62
CA SER A 433 -21.16 -21.33 43.78
C SER A 433 -22.43 -20.52 43.41
N SER A 434 -22.61 -20.19 42.13
CA SER A 434 -23.80 -19.50 41.62
C SER A 434 -25.07 -20.35 41.74
N PHE A 435 -24.95 -21.69 41.83
CA PHE A 435 -26.09 -22.58 42.02
C PHE A 435 -26.58 -22.55 43.47
N ARG A 436 -27.81 -22.06 43.67
CA ARG A 436 -28.47 -22.09 44.98
C ARG A 436 -28.94 -23.52 45.30
N HIS A 437 -28.14 -24.25 46.07
CA HIS A 437 -28.49 -25.59 46.57
C HIS A 437 -29.20 -25.48 47.93
N LYS A 438 -30.46 -25.93 47.99
CA LYS A 438 -31.29 -25.96 49.21
C LYS A 438 -31.95 -27.33 49.35
N PRO A 439 -31.22 -28.35 49.86
CA PRO A 439 -31.75 -29.70 49.93
C PRO A 439 -32.86 -29.80 50.98
N VAL A 440 -33.85 -30.65 50.74
CA VAL A 440 -34.89 -30.94 51.73
C VAL A 440 -34.26 -31.76 52.85
N THR A 441 -34.20 -31.18 54.05
CA THR A 441 -33.67 -31.86 55.23
C THR A 441 -34.66 -32.91 55.71
N GLN A 442 -34.27 -34.18 55.67
CA GLN A 442 -35.03 -35.27 56.28
C GLN A 442 -34.43 -35.67 57.62
N HIS A 443 -35.28 -36.16 58.51
CA HIS A 443 -34.83 -36.73 59.77
C HIS A 443 -33.96 -37.97 59.51
N ALA A 444 -32.86 -38.14 60.26
CA ALA A 444 -31.87 -39.20 60.03
C ALA A 444 -32.48 -40.62 60.08
N CYS A 445 -33.54 -40.83 60.86
CA CYS A 445 -34.24 -42.11 60.97
C CYS A 445 -35.29 -42.36 59.86
N TYR A 446 -35.63 -41.35 59.05
CA TYR A 446 -36.69 -41.40 58.04
C TYR A 446 -36.17 -40.95 56.66
N VAL A 447 -34.99 -41.45 56.26
CA VAL A 447 -34.40 -41.15 54.95
C VAL A 447 -34.98 -42.08 53.89
N THR A 448 -35.69 -41.52 52.91
CA THR A 448 -36.18 -42.31 51.77
C THR A 448 -35.10 -42.46 50.70
N SER A 449 -35.15 -43.54 49.92
CA SER A 449 -34.22 -43.75 48.78
C SER A 449 -34.30 -42.61 47.76
N ASN A 450 -35.49 -42.05 47.56
CA ASN A 450 -35.70 -40.91 46.66
C ASN A 450 -35.01 -39.63 47.16
N ASN A 451 -34.79 -39.48 48.48
CA ASN A 451 -34.05 -38.35 49.02
C ASN A 451 -32.56 -38.37 48.64
N ARG A 452 -32.03 -39.48 48.11
CA ARG A 452 -30.66 -39.52 47.59
C ARG A 452 -30.48 -38.64 46.35
N TYR A 453 -31.54 -38.38 45.60
CA TYR A 453 -31.51 -37.48 44.44
C TYR A 453 -31.61 -36.03 44.92
N GLY A 454 -30.59 -35.21 44.62
CA GLY A 454 -30.60 -33.77 44.91
C GLY A 454 -30.06 -33.35 46.28
N VAL A 455 -29.65 -34.28 47.15
CA VAL A 455 -28.99 -33.94 48.44
C VAL A 455 -27.53 -33.51 48.26
N LYS A 456 -26.85 -33.93 47.20
CA LYS A 456 -25.46 -33.56 46.93
C LYS A 456 -25.39 -32.18 46.23
N GLN A 457 -24.57 -31.28 46.76
CA GLN A 457 -24.24 -30.01 46.11
C GLN A 457 -23.25 -30.24 44.95
N ALA A 458 -23.48 -29.56 43.83
CA ALA A 458 -22.59 -29.67 42.67
C ALA A 458 -21.24 -28.98 42.93
N GLY A 459 -20.15 -29.65 42.57
CA GLY A 459 -18.79 -29.09 42.66
C GLY A 459 -18.30 -28.48 41.34
N GLN A 460 -17.25 -27.65 41.39
CA GLN A 460 -16.67 -27.05 40.17
C GLN A 460 -16.14 -28.12 39.20
N GLN A 461 -15.63 -29.24 39.71
CA GLN A 461 -15.17 -30.37 38.89
C GLN A 461 -16.30 -31.07 38.13
N GLU A 462 -17.55 -30.86 38.54
CA GLU A 462 -18.74 -31.41 37.88
C GLU A 462 -19.30 -30.43 36.82
N MET A 463 -18.77 -29.20 36.73
CA MET A 463 -19.14 -28.23 35.70
C MET A 463 -18.48 -28.59 34.36
N PRO A 464 -19.20 -28.43 33.23
CA PRO A 464 -18.65 -28.75 31.92
C PRO A 464 -17.58 -27.73 31.51
N MET A 465 -16.47 -28.21 30.94
CA MET A 465 -15.41 -27.36 30.37
C MET A 465 -15.87 -26.58 29.13
N ARG A 466 -16.90 -27.06 28.44
CA ARG A 466 -17.50 -26.44 27.25
C ARG A 466 -19.01 -26.65 27.26
N TRP A 467 -19.78 -25.63 26.90
CA TRP A 467 -21.24 -25.71 26.84
C TRP A 467 -21.73 -25.44 25.41
N HIS A 468 -22.40 -26.42 24.81
CA HIS A 468 -22.95 -26.34 23.45
C HIS A 468 -24.46 -26.07 23.47
N GLY A 469 -24.87 -25.00 24.16
CA GLY A 469 -26.28 -24.59 24.18
C GLY A 469 -26.70 -24.04 22.81
N VAL A 470 -27.80 -24.54 22.25
CA VAL A 470 -28.42 -23.97 21.06
C VAL A 470 -29.30 -22.79 21.49
N LYS A 471 -28.93 -21.57 21.08
CA LYS A 471 -29.81 -20.40 21.26
C LYS A 471 -30.99 -20.53 20.29
N GLY A 472 -32.19 -20.69 20.84
CA GLY A 472 -33.42 -20.76 20.06
C GLY A 472 -33.93 -19.39 19.59
N ASP A 473 -33.20 -18.30 19.82
CA ASP A 473 -33.67 -16.92 19.59
C ASP A 473 -34.15 -16.73 18.15
N PHE A 474 -33.35 -17.17 17.18
CA PHE A 474 -33.72 -17.16 15.76
C PHE A 474 -35.01 -17.95 15.50
N THR A 475 -35.08 -19.20 15.98
CA THR A 475 -36.26 -20.06 15.78
C THR A 475 -37.50 -19.59 16.54
N SER A 476 -37.32 -18.86 17.65
CA SER A 476 -38.40 -18.37 18.51
C SER A 476 -39.13 -17.16 17.93
N GLY A 477 -38.48 -16.41 17.03
CA GLY A 477 -39.10 -15.30 16.30
C GLY A 477 -40.11 -15.76 15.23
N PHE A 478 -40.07 -17.03 14.83
CA PHE A 478 -41.04 -17.57 13.87
C PHE A 478 -42.38 -17.83 14.57
N ARG A 479 -43.44 -17.19 14.08
CA ARG A 479 -44.81 -17.26 14.65
C ARG A 479 -45.53 -18.56 14.28
N GLY A 480 -44.98 -19.70 14.70
CA GLY A 480 -45.57 -21.04 14.52
C GLY A 480 -45.16 -21.74 13.22
N ALA A 481 -45.37 -23.06 13.19
CA ALA A 481 -44.92 -23.94 12.11
C ALA A 481 -45.90 -24.01 10.91
N MET A 482 -47.08 -23.38 11.01
CA MET A 482 -48.10 -23.41 9.97
C MET A 482 -48.10 -22.10 9.20
N TYR A 483 -47.27 -22.03 8.16
CA TYR A 483 -47.32 -20.93 7.20
C TYR A 483 -48.50 -21.15 6.26
N HIS A 484 -49.45 -20.21 6.28
CA HIS A 484 -50.53 -20.17 5.30
C HIS A 484 -50.23 -19.09 4.27
N ASN A 485 -50.20 -19.45 2.99
CA ASN A 485 -50.12 -18.46 1.91
C ASN A 485 -51.53 -17.97 1.57
N THR A 486 -51.85 -16.72 1.91
CA THR A 486 -53.12 -16.06 1.54
C THR A 486 -52.94 -15.05 0.40
N GLY A 487 -51.81 -15.08 -0.30
CA GLY A 487 -51.52 -14.15 -1.39
C GLY A 487 -52.32 -14.50 -2.65
N PHE A 488 -52.82 -13.48 -3.34
CA PHE A 488 -53.29 -13.61 -4.71
C PHE A 488 -52.09 -13.59 -5.67
N VAL A 489 -52.13 -14.41 -6.71
CA VAL A 489 -51.12 -14.35 -7.78
C VAL A 489 -51.41 -13.11 -8.62
N SER A 490 -50.60 -12.06 -8.43
CA SER A 490 -50.71 -10.79 -9.15
C SER A 490 -49.54 -10.55 -10.11
N SER A 491 -48.78 -11.59 -10.45
CA SER A 491 -47.70 -11.47 -11.42
C SER A 491 -48.29 -11.20 -12.79
N ALA A 492 -47.90 -10.07 -13.41
CA ALA A 492 -48.16 -9.84 -14.83
C ALA A 492 -47.48 -10.92 -15.65
N THR A 493 -48.19 -11.48 -16.63
CA THR A 493 -47.62 -12.48 -17.54
C THR A 493 -46.61 -11.78 -18.43
N THR A 494 -45.31 -12.04 -18.24
CA THR A 494 -44.27 -11.51 -19.12
C THR A 494 -43.67 -12.62 -19.96
N SER A 495 -43.76 -12.48 -21.28
CA SER A 495 -43.17 -13.37 -22.26
C SER A 495 -41.68 -13.08 -22.41
N LYS A 496 -40.84 -14.11 -22.26
CA LYS A 496 -39.38 -13.99 -22.47
C LYS A 496 -38.98 -13.78 -23.93
N VAL A 497 -39.91 -13.98 -24.86
CA VAL A 497 -39.62 -14.00 -26.31
C VAL A 497 -40.26 -12.81 -27.02
N HIS A 498 -41.45 -12.39 -26.57
CA HIS A 498 -42.22 -11.35 -27.24
C HIS A 498 -42.80 -10.38 -26.22
N ARG A 499 -42.09 -9.28 -26.02
CA ARG A 499 -42.45 -8.18 -25.09
C ARG A 499 -43.83 -7.56 -25.37
N ASN A 500 -44.36 -7.80 -26.57
CA ASN A 500 -45.63 -7.28 -27.05
C ASN A 500 -46.83 -8.12 -26.58
N LEU A 501 -46.57 -9.30 -26.00
CA LEU A 501 -47.57 -10.21 -25.43
C LEU A 501 -47.62 -10.12 -23.90
N ASP A 502 -46.92 -9.15 -23.32
CA ASP A 502 -46.97 -8.92 -21.87
C ASP A 502 -48.34 -8.29 -21.54
N ASP A 503 -49.10 -8.94 -20.66
CA ASP A 503 -50.39 -8.42 -20.20
C ASP A 503 -50.16 -7.11 -19.41
N PHE A 504 -50.79 -6.01 -19.84
CA PHE A 504 -50.67 -4.68 -19.22
C PHE A 504 -51.42 -4.55 -17.89
#